data_AF-A0A5C1I806-F1
#
_entry.id   AF-A0A5C1I806-F1
#
_cell.length_a   1.000
_cell.length_b   1.000
_cell.length_c   1.000
_cell.angle_alpha   90.00
_cell.angle_beta   90.00
_cell.angle_gamma   90.00
#
_symmetry.space_group_name_H-M   'P 1'
#
loop_
_entity.id
_entity.type
_entity.pdbx_description
1 polymer ?
#
loop_
_entity_poly.entity_id
_entity_poly.type
_entity_poly.pdbx_seq_one_letter_code
_entity_poly.pdbx_strand_id
1 'polypeptide(L)'
;MDIPFSNYKGGLKQLNTDFKFPFMRDVFDTIFSKFNDLHDMYEKLKKEGVNTIVTAAGTEFNFGKRNRRFAGGGDLPSNRYFTICSEADFNDFGTLRDEMYAYYSGASGIIPEIFDPKVDAWLTDYLIAEKFFTEEDARYPYYFCTCLLETETDSNKKLLHDYNDLSLNTKSAITYGIRQIIADIDKIIDLRLPDTQDWFFKTFVNLELENTEAAAKKSGIHYLGKGTVNSFEELLPSIMSLEIGGGDIFGQAVGAWLRSNGANGLIFPSARSTCENKVYNGTVTDYKGWILVLYKDAPPPEEKNLFGNKATWKDKDHDHIKVKHIANGEERGSISIRGAKEWSLLNFDLEKQIAKGKQISPAARMTGSINFEITQAVNYILDNQAKEKQLWFHDTDTVDFIRWCEEIGRS
;
A
#
# COMPACT_ATOMS: atom_id res chain seq x y z
N MET A 1 24.02 -16.15 11.67
CA MET A 1 23.40 -14.95 12.26
C MET A 1 22.03 -15.38 12.74
N ASP A 2 21.72 -15.17 14.02
CA ASP A 2 20.43 -15.59 14.56
C ASP A 2 19.32 -14.68 14.02
N ILE A 3 18.24 -15.30 13.53
CA ILE A 3 17.08 -14.58 12.99
C ILE A 3 16.18 -14.17 14.18
N PRO A 4 15.81 -12.88 14.33
CA PRO A 4 15.05 -12.38 15.47
C PRO A 4 13.56 -12.71 15.30
N PHE A 5 13.24 -13.99 15.31
CA PHE A 5 11.86 -14.47 15.25
C PHE A 5 11.10 -14.07 16.52
N SER A 6 9.88 -13.57 16.31
CA SER A 6 8.94 -13.23 17.36
C SER A 6 7.62 -13.99 17.17
N ASN A 7 6.73 -13.89 18.16
CA ASN A 7 5.38 -14.41 18.08
C ASN A 7 4.40 -13.24 18.01
N TYR A 8 3.60 -13.17 16.94
CA TYR A 8 2.54 -12.17 16.82
C TYR A 8 1.23 -12.70 17.37
N LYS A 9 0.61 -11.94 18.27
CA LYS A 9 -0.77 -12.14 18.73
C LYS A 9 -1.55 -10.86 18.52
N GLY A 10 -2.67 -10.92 17.81
CA GLY A 10 -3.52 -9.75 17.60
C GLY A 10 -4.53 -9.91 16.48
N GLY A 11 -5.29 -8.85 16.24
CA GLY A 11 -6.28 -8.77 15.18
C GLY A 11 -5.63 -8.60 13.80
N LEU A 12 -6.19 -9.28 12.81
CA LEU A 12 -5.90 -9.11 11.40
C LEU A 12 -7.17 -8.83 10.60
N LYS A 13 -7.07 -7.93 9.63
CA LYS A 13 -8.18 -7.52 8.76
C LYS A 13 -7.78 -7.62 7.29
N GLN A 14 -8.70 -8.07 6.44
CA GLN A 14 -8.47 -8.23 5.01
C GLN A 14 -9.80 -8.09 4.24
N LEU A 15 -9.77 -7.47 3.07
CA LEU A 15 -10.92 -7.45 2.16
C LEU A 15 -11.26 -8.87 1.69
N ASN A 16 -12.52 -9.27 1.79
CA ASN A 16 -12.97 -10.53 1.20
C ASN A 16 -13.16 -10.34 -0.31
N THR A 17 -12.32 -10.98 -1.12
CA THR A 17 -12.38 -10.94 -2.59
C THR A 17 -13.31 -11.99 -3.20
N ASP A 18 -13.89 -12.86 -2.38
CA ASP A 18 -14.92 -13.82 -2.78
C ASP A 18 -16.28 -13.14 -2.73
N PHE A 19 -16.48 -12.18 -3.62
CA PHE A 19 -17.70 -11.38 -3.69
C PHE A 19 -18.93 -12.25 -3.92
N LYS A 20 -19.99 -11.98 -3.15
CA LYS A 20 -21.25 -12.74 -3.17
C LYS A 20 -21.97 -12.65 -4.51
N PHE A 21 -21.89 -11.49 -5.18
CA PHE A 21 -22.60 -11.22 -6.42
C PHE A 21 -21.64 -10.76 -7.53
N PRO A 22 -21.85 -11.16 -8.79
CA PRO A 22 -21.04 -10.70 -9.93
C PRO A 22 -20.97 -9.19 -10.04
N PHE A 23 -22.09 -8.50 -9.82
CA PHE A 23 -22.16 -7.03 -9.79
C PHE A 23 -21.10 -6.38 -8.89
N MET A 24 -20.94 -6.89 -7.67
CA MET A 24 -19.96 -6.35 -6.72
C MET A 24 -18.54 -6.51 -7.23
N ARG A 25 -18.24 -7.65 -7.87
CA ARG A 25 -16.93 -7.90 -8.49
C ARG A 25 -16.70 -6.94 -9.65
N ASP A 26 -17.65 -6.83 -10.56
CA ASP A 26 -17.52 -6.00 -11.75
C ASP A 26 -17.33 -4.52 -11.37
N VAL A 27 -18.08 -4.02 -10.37
CA VAL A 27 -17.91 -2.66 -9.86
C VAL A 27 -16.55 -2.49 -9.18
N PHE A 28 -16.14 -3.44 -8.33
CA PHE A 28 -14.85 -3.40 -7.66
C PHE A 28 -13.68 -3.36 -8.67
N ASP A 29 -13.67 -4.28 -9.63
CA ASP A 29 -12.61 -4.40 -10.64
C ASP A 29 -12.57 -3.18 -11.57
N THR A 30 -13.72 -2.52 -11.78
CA THR A 30 -13.79 -1.27 -12.57
C THR A 30 -13.25 -0.07 -11.80
N ILE A 31 -13.65 0.12 -10.54
CA ILE A 31 -13.22 1.25 -9.69
C ILE A 31 -11.74 1.15 -9.34
N PHE A 32 -11.31 -0.04 -8.93
CA PHE A 32 -9.97 -0.31 -8.41
C PHE A 32 -9.08 -0.99 -9.47
N SER A 33 -9.22 -0.59 -10.73
CA SER A 33 -8.55 -1.24 -11.86
C SER A 33 -7.03 -1.27 -11.75
N LYS A 34 -6.41 -0.36 -10.98
CA LYS A 34 -4.95 -0.34 -10.77
C LYS A 34 -4.41 -1.59 -10.08
N PHE A 35 -5.28 -2.43 -9.50
CA PHE A 35 -4.89 -3.78 -9.10
C PHE A 35 -4.38 -4.62 -10.29
N ASN A 36 -4.93 -4.37 -11.49
CA ASN A 36 -4.71 -5.13 -12.71
C ASN A 36 -3.97 -4.34 -13.82
N ASP A 37 -3.95 -3.00 -13.78
CA ASP A 37 -3.38 -2.13 -14.83
C ASP A 37 -1.99 -2.58 -15.35
N LEU A 38 -1.08 -2.97 -14.46
CA LEU A 38 0.24 -3.46 -14.85
C LEU A 38 0.16 -4.81 -15.55
N HIS A 39 -0.68 -5.73 -15.07
CA HIS A 39 -0.91 -7.01 -15.73
C HIS A 39 -1.45 -6.80 -17.15
N ASP A 40 -2.44 -5.91 -17.32
CA ASP A 40 -3.05 -5.63 -18.61
C ASP A 40 -2.07 -4.95 -19.57
N MET A 41 -1.27 -3.99 -19.07
CA MET A 41 -0.17 -3.38 -19.82
C MET A 41 0.87 -4.43 -20.24
N TYR A 42 1.27 -5.33 -19.34
CA TYR A 42 2.22 -6.39 -19.65
C TYR A 42 1.67 -7.40 -20.64
N GLU A 43 0.42 -7.83 -20.52
CA GLU A 43 -0.24 -8.73 -21.48
C GLU A 43 -0.34 -8.08 -22.87
N LYS A 44 -0.57 -6.76 -22.93
CA LYS A 44 -0.52 -6.01 -24.18
C LYS A 44 0.89 -6.00 -24.78
N LEU A 45 1.92 -5.67 -24.00
CA LEU A 45 3.31 -5.64 -24.46
C LEU A 45 3.81 -7.03 -24.91
N LYS A 46 3.42 -8.10 -24.22
CA LYS A 46 3.66 -9.50 -24.65
C LYS A 46 3.02 -9.79 -26.00
N LYS A 47 1.75 -9.40 -26.20
CA LYS A 47 1.07 -9.55 -27.50
C LYS A 47 1.76 -8.77 -28.61
N GLU A 48 2.39 -7.65 -28.27
CA GLU A 48 3.20 -6.82 -29.18
C GLU A 48 4.65 -7.35 -29.37
N GLY A 49 4.99 -8.50 -28.79
CA GLY A 49 6.28 -9.17 -28.97
C GLY A 49 7.42 -8.63 -28.10
N VAL A 50 7.12 -7.72 -27.18
CA VAL A 50 8.08 -7.25 -26.17
C VAL A 50 8.22 -8.36 -25.12
N ASN A 51 9.43 -8.92 -24.96
CA ASN A 51 9.74 -10.01 -24.00
C ASN A 51 10.71 -9.63 -22.84
N THR A 52 11.22 -8.38 -22.83
CA THR A 52 11.78 -7.73 -21.63
C THR A 52 11.42 -6.24 -21.56
N ILE A 53 11.15 -5.69 -20.37
CA ILE A 53 11.21 -4.22 -20.14
C ILE A 53 12.44 -3.90 -19.31
N VAL A 54 13.25 -3.00 -19.82
CA VAL A 54 14.40 -2.41 -19.12
C VAL A 54 13.93 -1.06 -18.57
N THR A 55 13.85 -0.92 -17.25
CA THR A 55 13.57 0.41 -16.67
C THR A 55 14.72 1.38 -16.91
N ALA A 56 14.52 2.68 -16.69
CA ALA A 56 15.60 3.67 -16.75
C ALA A 56 16.80 3.34 -15.82
N ALA A 57 16.55 2.53 -14.79
CA ALA A 57 17.55 1.99 -13.87
C ALA A 57 18.26 0.71 -14.39
N GLY A 58 18.01 0.33 -15.64
CA GLY A 58 18.56 -0.86 -16.29
C GLY A 58 17.86 -2.16 -15.91
N THR A 59 17.01 -2.19 -14.88
CA THR A 59 16.41 -3.41 -14.37
C THR A 59 15.57 -4.12 -15.43
N GLU A 60 15.97 -5.35 -15.78
CA GLU A 60 15.20 -6.29 -16.60
C GLU A 60 14.07 -6.89 -15.76
N PHE A 61 12.83 -6.57 -16.11
CA PHE A 61 11.67 -7.26 -15.56
C PHE A 61 11.25 -8.38 -16.52
N ASN A 62 11.28 -9.62 -16.03
CA ASN A 62 10.61 -10.73 -16.70
C ASN A 62 9.09 -10.51 -16.61
N PHE A 63 8.41 -10.67 -17.73
CA PHE A 63 6.99 -10.38 -17.86
C PHE A 63 6.10 -11.26 -16.98
N GLY A 64 5.57 -10.67 -15.91
CA GLY A 64 4.65 -11.33 -14.99
C GLY A 64 3.70 -10.36 -14.27
N LYS A 65 2.77 -10.92 -13.50
CA LYS A 65 1.91 -10.17 -12.58
C LYS A 65 2.80 -9.39 -11.59
N ARG A 66 2.50 -8.11 -11.32
CA ARG A 66 3.25 -7.33 -10.32
C ARG A 66 3.15 -8.06 -8.98
N ASN A 67 4.28 -8.55 -8.48
CA ASN A 67 4.33 -9.15 -7.16
C ASN A 67 3.98 -8.10 -6.11
N ARG A 68 3.27 -8.52 -5.05
CA ARG A 68 2.99 -7.64 -3.91
C ARG A 68 4.26 -7.48 -3.07
N ARG A 69 4.35 -6.38 -2.30
CA ARG A 69 5.55 -6.04 -1.53
C ARG A 69 5.92 -7.21 -0.61
N PHE A 70 7.18 -7.62 -0.62
CA PHE A 70 7.67 -8.77 0.17
C PHE A 70 7.01 -10.12 -0.14
N ALA A 71 6.41 -10.33 -1.32
CA ALA A 71 5.84 -11.63 -1.69
C ALA A 71 6.92 -12.71 -1.87
N GLY A 72 8.09 -12.31 -2.36
CA GLY A 72 9.18 -13.25 -2.66
C GLY A 72 8.97 -14.05 -3.94
N GLY A 73 8.13 -13.55 -4.86
CA GLY A 73 7.74 -14.25 -6.09
C GLY A 73 6.25 -14.13 -6.40
N GLY A 74 5.88 -14.54 -7.62
CA GLY A 74 4.48 -14.56 -8.10
C GLY A 74 3.67 -15.76 -7.63
N ASP A 75 4.33 -16.69 -6.96
CA ASP A 75 3.78 -17.93 -6.42
C ASP A 75 3.07 -17.75 -5.08
N LEU A 76 3.26 -16.60 -4.40
CA LEU A 76 2.53 -16.29 -3.18
C LEU A 76 1.08 -15.88 -3.51
N PRO A 77 0.06 -16.57 -2.95
CA PRO A 77 -1.33 -16.23 -3.19
C PRO A 77 -1.69 -14.78 -2.77
N SER A 78 -2.63 -14.15 -3.48
CA SER A 78 -3.04 -12.76 -3.21
C SER A 78 -3.72 -12.55 -1.85
N ASN A 79 -4.31 -13.59 -1.26
CA ASN A 79 -5.01 -13.53 0.03
C ASN A 79 -4.09 -13.64 1.25
N ARG A 80 -2.80 -13.31 1.09
CA ARG A 80 -1.78 -13.41 2.15
C ARG A 80 -1.44 -12.09 2.85
N TYR A 81 -2.12 -11.01 2.50
CA TYR A 81 -1.86 -9.66 3.06
C TYR A 81 -2.99 -9.21 3.96
N PHE A 82 -2.64 -8.77 5.16
CA PHE A 82 -3.58 -8.35 6.21
C PHE A 82 -3.13 -7.02 6.79
N THR A 83 -4.07 -6.12 7.10
CA THR A 83 -3.76 -5.01 7.99
C THR A 83 -3.79 -5.49 9.43
N ILE A 84 -2.90 -4.91 10.24
CA ILE A 84 -2.84 -5.18 11.68
C ILE A 84 -3.84 -4.26 12.36
N CYS A 85 -4.68 -4.83 13.22
CA CYS A 85 -5.69 -4.10 13.98
C CYS A 85 -5.61 -4.40 15.47
N SER A 86 -6.35 -3.63 16.26
CA SER A 86 -6.64 -3.96 17.65
C SER A 86 -7.42 -5.28 17.73
N GLU A 87 -7.04 -6.14 18.67
CA GLU A 87 -7.73 -7.42 18.93
C GLU A 87 -9.15 -7.22 19.47
N ALA A 88 -9.42 -6.11 20.17
CA ALA A 88 -10.71 -5.88 20.82
C ALA A 88 -11.83 -5.52 19.84
N ASP A 89 -11.52 -4.76 18.80
CA ASP A 89 -12.52 -4.12 17.94
C ASP A 89 -12.23 -4.23 16.43
N PHE A 90 -11.07 -4.79 16.06
CA PHE A 90 -10.58 -4.86 14.67
C PHE A 90 -10.45 -3.50 13.99
N ASN A 91 -10.20 -2.44 14.77
CA ASN A 91 -9.85 -1.14 14.24
C ASN A 91 -8.39 -1.16 13.73
N ASP A 92 -8.21 -0.98 12.42
CA ASP A 92 -6.90 -0.84 11.76
C ASP A 92 -6.58 0.63 11.42
N PHE A 93 -7.29 1.57 12.03
CA PHE A 93 -7.12 3.02 11.86
C PHE A 93 -7.23 3.47 10.40
N GLY A 94 -8.03 2.75 9.60
CA GLY A 94 -8.24 3.05 8.19
C GLY A 94 -7.15 2.53 7.26
N THR A 95 -6.16 1.76 7.75
CA THR A 95 -5.05 1.23 6.93
C THR A 95 -5.57 0.47 5.70
N LEU A 96 -6.56 -0.41 5.85
CA LEU A 96 -7.10 -1.17 4.72
C LEU A 96 -7.91 -0.28 3.76
N ARG A 97 -8.57 0.76 4.28
CA ARG A 97 -9.28 1.76 3.46
C ARG A 97 -8.28 2.55 2.60
N ASP A 98 -7.18 3.00 3.20
CA ASP A 98 -6.12 3.74 2.50
C ASP A 98 -5.41 2.86 1.47
N GLU A 99 -5.19 1.57 1.77
CA GLU A 99 -4.72 0.58 0.79
C GLU A 99 -5.67 0.46 -0.40
N MET A 100 -7.00 0.44 -0.19
CA MET A 100 -7.97 0.38 -1.28
C MET A 100 -7.96 1.64 -2.16
N TYR A 101 -7.92 2.84 -1.55
CA TYR A 101 -7.86 4.10 -2.31
C TYR A 101 -6.62 4.19 -3.19
N ALA A 102 -5.50 3.62 -2.79
CA ALA A 102 -4.29 3.61 -3.60
C ALA A 102 -4.43 2.88 -4.94
N TYR A 103 -5.43 2.00 -5.07
CA TYR A 103 -5.72 1.27 -6.31
C TYR A 103 -6.85 1.88 -7.14
N TYR A 104 -7.39 3.03 -6.73
CA TYR A 104 -8.41 3.74 -7.48
C TYR A 104 -7.91 4.27 -8.84
N SER A 105 -8.73 4.10 -9.88
CA SER A 105 -8.50 4.64 -11.22
C SER A 105 -9.62 5.60 -11.64
N GLY A 106 -9.26 6.83 -11.98
CA GLY A 106 -10.19 7.83 -12.49
C GLY A 106 -10.75 7.49 -13.87
N ALA A 107 -10.05 6.62 -14.63
CA ALA A 107 -10.53 6.11 -15.91
C ALA A 107 -11.87 5.35 -15.80
N SER A 108 -12.20 4.86 -14.60
CA SER A 108 -13.47 4.22 -14.30
C SER A 108 -14.69 5.14 -14.46
N GLY A 109 -14.53 6.47 -14.39
CA GLY A 109 -15.65 7.41 -14.35
C GLY A 109 -16.52 7.32 -13.08
N ILE A 110 -16.16 6.45 -12.15
CA ILE A 110 -16.85 6.23 -10.87
C ILE A 110 -16.00 6.83 -9.76
N ILE A 111 -16.61 7.56 -8.83
CA ILE A 111 -15.96 8.12 -7.65
C ILE A 111 -16.41 7.32 -6.42
N PRO A 112 -15.53 6.55 -5.78
CA PRO A 112 -15.86 5.83 -4.56
C PRO A 112 -15.69 6.71 -3.31
N GLU A 113 -16.59 6.55 -2.34
CA GLU A 113 -16.40 6.96 -0.94
C GLU A 113 -16.51 5.70 -0.07
N ILE A 114 -15.39 5.27 0.51
CA ILE A 114 -15.29 4.06 1.34
C ILE A 114 -15.37 4.45 2.80
N PHE A 115 -16.27 3.80 3.52
CA PHE A 115 -16.44 3.92 4.96
C PHE A 115 -16.19 2.57 5.64
N ASP A 116 -15.51 2.62 6.77
CA ASP A 116 -15.17 1.48 7.60
C ASP A 116 -15.89 1.63 8.95
N PRO A 117 -16.91 0.82 9.27
CA PRO A 117 -17.64 0.91 10.54
C PRO A 117 -16.79 0.81 11.80
N LYS A 118 -15.56 0.29 11.73
CA LYS A 118 -14.64 0.23 12.87
C LYS A 118 -13.87 1.54 13.10
N VAL A 119 -13.81 2.39 12.08
CA VAL A 119 -13.20 3.73 12.14
C VAL A 119 -14.30 4.79 12.20
N ASP A 120 -15.29 4.66 11.33
CA ASP A 120 -16.44 5.53 11.15
C ASP A 120 -17.63 5.02 12.01
N ALA A 121 -17.45 4.98 13.34
CA ALA A 121 -18.38 4.32 14.27
C ALA A 121 -19.84 4.81 14.18
N TRP A 122 -20.07 6.04 13.72
CA TRP A 122 -21.40 6.62 13.50
C TRP A 122 -22.18 5.95 12.36
N LEU A 123 -21.49 5.31 11.42
CA LEU A 123 -22.07 4.84 10.17
C LEU A 123 -23.10 3.73 10.40
N THR A 124 -22.80 2.76 11.26
CA THR A 124 -23.70 1.63 11.50
C THR A 124 -25.02 2.11 12.11
N ASP A 125 -24.96 2.99 13.10
CA ASP A 125 -26.15 3.58 13.73
C ASP A 125 -26.99 4.35 12.70
N TYR A 126 -26.32 5.12 11.84
CA TYR A 126 -26.98 5.84 10.74
C TYR A 126 -27.68 4.88 9.75
N LEU A 127 -27.00 3.82 9.30
CA LEU A 127 -27.57 2.87 8.34
C LEU A 127 -28.77 2.11 8.92
N ILE A 128 -28.76 1.81 10.23
CA ILE A 128 -29.90 1.20 10.93
C ILE A 128 -31.06 2.20 11.05
N ALA A 129 -30.78 3.44 11.46
CA ALA A 129 -31.79 4.48 11.63
C ALA A 129 -32.52 4.77 10.31
N GLU A 130 -31.79 4.81 9.20
CA GLU A 130 -32.32 5.02 7.85
C GLU A 130 -32.90 3.73 7.21
N LYS A 131 -32.92 2.62 7.96
CA LYS A 131 -33.47 1.30 7.53
C LYS A 131 -32.79 0.72 6.30
N PHE A 132 -31.55 1.14 6.01
CA PHE A 132 -30.70 0.46 5.04
C PHE A 132 -30.22 -0.88 5.59
N PHE A 133 -30.00 -0.95 6.91
CA PHE A 133 -29.51 -2.12 7.62
C PHE A 133 -30.47 -2.55 8.73
N THR A 134 -30.50 -3.84 9.01
CA THR A 134 -30.99 -4.38 10.28
C THR A 134 -29.86 -4.48 11.31
N GLU A 135 -30.20 -4.65 12.59
CA GLU A 135 -29.21 -4.99 13.62
C GLU A 135 -28.46 -6.30 13.29
N GLU A 136 -29.11 -7.22 12.57
CA GLU A 136 -28.49 -8.47 12.14
C GLU A 136 -27.42 -8.24 11.06
N ASP A 137 -27.69 -7.36 10.08
CA ASP A 137 -26.73 -7.00 9.03
C ASP A 137 -25.46 -6.37 9.62
N ALA A 138 -25.64 -5.52 10.64
CA ALA A 138 -24.56 -4.83 11.34
C ALA A 138 -23.58 -5.76 12.08
N ARG A 139 -23.95 -7.04 12.32
CA ARG A 139 -23.07 -8.02 12.98
C ARG A 139 -21.94 -8.52 12.09
N TYR A 140 -22.11 -8.46 10.76
CA TYR A 140 -21.11 -8.95 9.82
C TYR A 140 -20.08 -7.86 9.54
N PRO A 141 -18.77 -8.14 9.49
CA PRO A 141 -17.79 -7.13 9.11
C PRO A 141 -17.92 -6.73 7.64
N TYR A 142 -18.10 -5.43 7.37
CA TYR A 142 -18.22 -4.87 6.02
C TYR A 142 -17.50 -3.53 5.88
N TYR A 143 -17.17 -3.18 4.65
CA TYR A 143 -16.95 -1.80 4.21
C TYR A 143 -18.17 -1.34 3.43
N PHE A 144 -18.57 -0.10 3.64
CA PHE A 144 -19.65 0.55 2.90
C PHE A 144 -19.02 1.48 1.88
N CYS A 145 -19.26 1.23 0.59
CA CYS A 145 -18.73 2.02 -0.50
C CYS A 145 -19.88 2.71 -1.22
N THR A 146 -19.92 4.04 -1.21
CA THR A 146 -20.80 4.78 -2.11
C THR A 146 -20.07 5.03 -3.43
N CYS A 147 -20.79 4.92 -4.54
CA CYS A 147 -20.26 5.04 -5.88
C CYS A 147 -21.05 6.12 -6.60
N LEU A 148 -20.38 7.23 -6.95
CA LEU A 148 -20.95 8.27 -7.80
C LEU A 148 -20.41 8.11 -9.23
N LEU A 149 -21.28 7.76 -10.17
CA LEU A 149 -20.93 7.66 -11.58
C LEU A 149 -21.13 9.03 -12.26
N GLU A 150 -20.05 9.75 -12.56
CA GLU A 150 -20.10 11.11 -13.14
C GLU A 150 -20.15 11.07 -14.67
N THR A 151 -19.38 10.18 -15.27
CA THR A 151 -19.19 10.13 -16.72
C THR A 151 -19.23 8.69 -17.23
N GLU A 152 -19.79 8.49 -18.42
CA GLU A 152 -19.66 7.23 -19.14
C GLU A 152 -18.25 7.15 -19.76
N THR A 153 -17.55 6.04 -19.51
CA THR A 153 -16.21 5.77 -20.03
C THR A 153 -16.17 4.37 -20.64
N ASP A 154 -15.17 4.08 -21.46
CA ASP A 154 -14.99 2.73 -22.01
C ASP A 154 -14.87 1.66 -20.90
N SER A 155 -14.34 2.03 -19.73
CA SER A 155 -14.21 1.15 -18.58
C SER A 155 -15.54 0.80 -17.91
N ASN A 156 -16.55 1.68 -17.93
CA ASN A 156 -17.82 1.48 -17.23
C ASN A 156 -19.04 1.22 -18.13
N LYS A 157 -18.90 1.34 -19.46
CA LYS A 157 -19.98 1.06 -20.43
C LYS A 157 -20.67 -0.28 -20.21
N LYS A 158 -19.88 -1.34 -19.97
CA LYS A 158 -20.43 -2.67 -19.68
C LYS A 158 -21.24 -2.68 -18.39
N LEU A 159 -20.76 -2.03 -17.33
CA LEU A 159 -21.48 -1.93 -16.07
C LEU A 159 -22.84 -1.24 -16.23
N LEU A 160 -22.85 -0.10 -16.93
CA LEU A 160 -24.07 0.66 -17.21
C LEU A 160 -25.09 -0.13 -18.04
N HIS A 161 -24.60 -0.92 -19.00
CA HIS A 161 -25.45 -1.76 -19.83
C HIS A 161 -26.01 -2.96 -19.05
N ASP A 162 -25.18 -3.61 -18.23
CA ASP A 162 -25.52 -4.87 -17.57
C ASP A 162 -26.32 -4.67 -16.27
N TYR A 163 -26.23 -3.50 -15.63
CA TYR A 163 -26.80 -3.24 -14.32
C TYR A 163 -27.60 -1.93 -14.26
N ASN A 164 -28.93 -2.05 -14.33
CA ASN A 164 -29.86 -0.91 -14.28
C ASN A 164 -29.81 -0.09 -12.98
N ASP A 165 -29.28 -0.67 -11.90
CA ASP A 165 -29.14 0.01 -10.60
C ASP A 165 -28.00 1.04 -10.60
N LEU A 166 -27.12 1.00 -11.61
CA LEU A 166 -26.11 2.04 -11.83
C LEU A 166 -26.60 3.02 -12.90
N SER A 167 -26.70 4.29 -12.52
CA SER A 167 -27.04 5.37 -13.44
C SER A 167 -26.14 6.57 -13.25
N LEU A 168 -25.94 7.32 -14.34
CA LEU A 168 -25.17 8.56 -14.33
C LEU A 168 -25.78 9.54 -13.31
N ASN A 169 -24.91 10.25 -12.61
CA ASN A 169 -25.23 11.25 -11.59
C ASN A 169 -26.07 10.71 -10.42
N THR A 170 -26.07 9.38 -10.22
CA THR A 170 -26.78 8.73 -9.11
C THR A 170 -25.77 8.08 -8.18
N LYS A 171 -25.90 8.34 -6.87
CA LYS A 171 -25.11 7.64 -5.86
C LYS A 171 -25.71 6.25 -5.63
N SER A 172 -24.90 5.22 -5.88
CA SER A 172 -25.20 3.84 -5.51
C SER A 172 -24.39 3.43 -4.28
N ALA A 173 -24.83 2.41 -3.55
CA ALA A 173 -24.12 1.90 -2.38
C ALA A 173 -23.86 0.40 -2.50
N ILE A 174 -22.64 -0.02 -2.14
CA ILE A 174 -22.20 -1.42 -2.19
C ILE A 174 -21.48 -1.74 -0.89
N THR A 175 -21.79 -2.91 -0.32
CA THR A 175 -21.13 -3.40 0.90
C THR A 175 -20.13 -4.49 0.55
N TYR A 176 -18.86 -4.31 0.85
CA TYR A 176 -17.83 -5.34 0.65
C TYR A 176 -17.54 -6.06 1.97
N GLY A 177 -17.59 -7.39 1.95
CA GLY A 177 -17.31 -8.19 3.14
C GLY A 177 -15.86 -8.08 3.58
N ILE A 178 -15.63 -8.07 4.89
CA ILE A 178 -14.29 -8.03 5.49
C ILE A 178 -14.04 -9.32 6.27
N ARG A 179 -12.85 -9.87 6.13
CA ARG A 179 -12.36 -10.97 6.95
C ARG A 179 -11.63 -10.40 8.16
N GLN A 180 -12.08 -10.81 9.35
CA GLN A 180 -11.47 -10.48 10.64
C GLN A 180 -10.97 -11.76 11.29
N ILE A 181 -9.72 -11.77 11.77
CA ILE A 181 -9.06 -12.95 12.32
C ILE A 181 -8.30 -12.55 13.58
N ILE A 182 -8.50 -13.27 14.68
CA ILE A 182 -7.55 -13.26 15.80
C ILE A 182 -6.47 -14.28 15.50
N ALA A 183 -5.23 -13.82 15.41
CA ALA A 183 -4.11 -14.63 14.97
C ALA A 183 -3.11 -14.87 16.11
N ASP A 184 -2.54 -16.07 16.15
CA ASP A 184 -1.35 -16.43 16.93
C ASP A 184 -0.35 -17.07 15.95
N ILE A 185 0.70 -16.34 15.60
CA ILE A 185 1.65 -16.72 14.54
C ILE A 185 3.07 -16.63 15.08
N ASP A 186 3.74 -17.79 15.14
CA ASP A 186 5.15 -17.92 15.51
C ASP A 186 6.07 -17.58 14.32
N LYS A 187 7.35 -17.36 14.59
CA LYS A 187 8.39 -17.09 13.56
C LYS A 187 8.08 -15.92 12.65
N ILE A 188 7.55 -14.84 13.23
CA ILE A 188 7.32 -13.57 12.55
C ILE A 188 8.57 -12.70 12.64
N ILE A 189 8.91 -12.05 11.53
CA ILE A 189 9.79 -10.88 11.51
C ILE A 189 8.92 -9.65 11.72
N ASP A 190 9.06 -8.99 12.87
CA ASP A 190 8.26 -7.81 13.21
C ASP A 190 9.09 -6.53 13.17
N LEU A 191 8.95 -5.72 12.12
CA LEU A 191 9.69 -4.47 11.96
C LEU A 191 9.25 -3.35 12.92
N ARG A 192 8.27 -3.60 13.79
CA ARG A 192 7.95 -2.70 14.91
C ARG A 192 8.91 -2.85 16.09
N LEU A 193 9.67 -3.95 16.14
CA LEU A 193 10.61 -4.24 17.23
C LEU A 193 12.01 -3.71 16.91
N PRO A 194 12.68 -3.02 17.85
CA PRO A 194 13.96 -2.34 17.58
C PRO A 194 15.08 -3.30 17.15
N ASP A 195 15.18 -4.47 17.79
CA ASP A 195 16.25 -5.41 17.46
C ASP A 195 16.02 -6.07 16.09
N THR A 196 14.76 -6.24 15.70
CA THR A 196 14.39 -6.70 14.37
C THR A 196 14.65 -5.64 13.31
N GLN A 197 14.44 -4.35 13.59
CA GLN A 197 14.80 -3.23 12.70
C GLN A 197 16.31 -3.22 12.42
N ASP A 198 17.14 -3.28 13.46
CA ASP A 198 18.60 -3.31 13.34
C ASP A 198 19.07 -4.53 12.55
N TRP A 199 18.52 -5.71 12.87
CA TRP A 199 18.83 -6.94 12.17
C TRP A 199 18.43 -6.87 10.70
N PHE A 200 17.23 -6.37 10.39
CA PHE A 200 16.72 -6.28 9.02
C PHE A 200 17.60 -5.39 8.17
N PHE A 201 17.94 -4.19 8.68
CA PHE A 201 18.85 -3.27 8.01
C PHE A 201 20.22 -3.93 7.76
N LYS A 202 20.88 -4.42 8.81
CA LYS A 202 22.21 -5.02 8.71
C LYS A 202 22.23 -6.22 7.76
N THR A 203 21.23 -7.10 7.85
CA THR A 203 21.18 -8.33 7.06
C THR A 203 20.94 -8.02 5.59
N PHE A 204 19.87 -7.30 5.28
CA PHE A 204 19.43 -7.18 3.89
C PHE A 204 20.17 -6.11 3.11
N VAL A 205 20.62 -5.02 3.75
CA VAL A 205 21.48 -4.04 3.07
C VAL A 205 22.84 -4.67 2.76
N ASN A 206 23.43 -5.45 3.67
CA ASN A 206 24.68 -6.15 3.38
C ASN A 206 24.51 -7.17 2.25
N LEU A 207 23.45 -8.00 2.28
CA LEU A 207 23.17 -8.93 1.18
C LEU A 207 23.00 -8.20 -0.17
N GLU A 208 22.30 -7.06 -0.17
CA GLU A 208 22.13 -6.24 -1.38
C GLU A 208 23.46 -5.69 -1.90
N LEU A 209 24.36 -5.25 -1.02
CA LEU A 209 25.67 -4.73 -1.40
C LEU A 209 26.60 -5.84 -1.88
N GLU A 210 26.72 -6.94 -1.13
CA GLU A 210 27.58 -8.10 -1.45
C GLU A 210 27.23 -8.74 -2.81
N ASN A 211 25.96 -8.68 -3.22
CA ASN A 211 25.51 -9.25 -4.49
C ASN A 211 25.51 -8.25 -5.65
N THR A 212 25.91 -6.99 -5.45
CA THR A 212 25.83 -5.93 -6.48
C THR A 212 26.67 -6.24 -7.71
N GLU A 213 27.93 -6.66 -7.53
CA GLU A 213 28.81 -6.97 -8.66
C GLU A 213 28.32 -8.17 -9.47
N ALA A 214 27.85 -9.21 -8.77
CA ALA A 214 27.30 -10.41 -9.40
C ALA A 214 26.02 -10.09 -10.19
N ALA A 215 25.14 -9.26 -9.63
CA ALA A 215 23.93 -8.77 -10.31
C ALA A 215 24.28 -7.94 -11.55
N ALA A 216 25.20 -6.97 -11.43
CA ALA A 216 25.65 -6.12 -12.54
C ALA A 216 26.25 -6.95 -13.69
N LYS A 217 27.06 -7.97 -13.37
CA LYS A 217 27.63 -8.87 -14.36
C LYS A 217 26.56 -9.71 -15.06
N LYS A 218 25.55 -10.18 -14.31
CA LYS A 218 24.47 -11.02 -14.85
C LYS A 218 23.55 -10.22 -15.77
N SER A 219 23.20 -9.00 -15.39
CA SER A 219 22.27 -8.13 -16.12
C SER A 219 22.95 -7.30 -17.21
N GLY A 220 24.28 -7.17 -17.19
CA GLY A 220 25.00 -6.26 -18.07
C GLY A 220 24.78 -4.78 -17.75
N ILE A 221 24.15 -4.47 -16.61
CA ILE A 221 23.84 -3.10 -16.17
C ILE A 221 24.99 -2.55 -15.32
N HIS A 222 25.37 -1.31 -15.56
CA HIS A 222 26.20 -0.55 -14.62
C HIS A 222 25.31 0.22 -13.65
N TYR A 223 25.22 -0.25 -12.40
CA TYR A 223 24.54 0.51 -11.36
C TYR A 223 25.43 1.70 -10.95
N LEU A 224 24.88 2.92 -11.02
CA LEU A 224 25.48 4.06 -10.33
C LEU A 224 25.58 3.71 -8.84
N GLY A 225 26.67 4.12 -8.17
CA GLY A 225 26.91 3.75 -6.78
C GLY A 225 25.67 3.95 -5.92
N LYS A 226 25.16 2.86 -5.32
CA LYS A 226 24.00 2.90 -4.43
C LYS A 226 24.40 3.80 -3.26
N GLY A 227 23.81 5.01 -3.17
CA GLY A 227 24.17 5.97 -2.12
C GLY A 227 24.14 5.34 -0.72
N THR A 228 24.86 5.88 0.26
CA THR A 228 24.91 5.24 1.58
C THR A 228 23.59 5.36 2.34
N VAL A 229 23.17 4.25 2.95
CA VAL A 229 22.17 4.17 4.02
C VAL A 229 22.85 3.56 5.24
N ASN A 230 22.70 4.19 6.41
CA ASN A 230 23.47 3.85 7.62
C ASN A 230 22.61 3.31 8.75
N SER A 231 21.29 3.37 8.60
CA SER A 231 20.33 2.95 9.61
C SER A 231 19.01 2.49 8.99
N PHE A 232 18.18 1.83 9.80
CA PHE A 232 16.87 1.34 9.36
C PHE A 232 15.95 2.48 8.92
N GLU A 233 15.97 3.62 9.62
CA GLU A 233 15.14 4.77 9.27
C GLU A 233 15.54 5.42 7.93
N GLU A 234 16.81 5.39 7.56
CA GLU A 234 17.26 5.86 6.24
C GLU A 234 16.82 4.93 5.09
N LEU A 235 16.53 3.66 5.40
CA LEU A 235 16.03 2.66 4.44
C LEU A 235 14.51 2.79 4.20
N LEU A 236 13.76 3.28 5.18
CA LEU A 236 12.29 3.34 5.14
C LEU A 236 11.71 4.04 3.89
N PRO A 237 12.19 5.22 3.46
CA PRO A 237 11.70 5.87 2.25
C PRO A 237 11.79 4.96 1.01
N SER A 238 12.91 4.24 0.87
CA SER A 238 13.15 3.33 -0.26
C SER A 238 12.20 2.13 -0.29
N ILE A 239 11.76 1.65 0.88
CA ILE A 239 10.88 0.49 1.00
C ILE A 239 9.41 0.85 1.20
N MET A 240 9.07 2.13 1.34
CA MET A 240 7.69 2.61 1.47
C MET A 240 7.19 3.43 0.29
N SER A 241 8.09 3.88 -0.57
CA SER A 241 7.73 4.58 -1.80
C SER A 241 6.66 3.86 -2.62
N LEU A 242 5.69 4.67 -3.06
CA LEU A 242 4.50 4.26 -3.79
C LEU A 242 4.79 4.02 -5.26
N GLU A 243 5.72 4.82 -5.78
CA GLU A 243 6.19 4.87 -7.14
C GLU A 243 6.88 3.56 -7.53
N ILE A 244 7.66 2.99 -6.60
CA ILE A 244 8.24 1.66 -6.79
C ILE A 244 7.17 0.55 -6.66
N GLY A 245 6.17 0.80 -5.79
CA GLY A 245 5.10 -0.10 -5.35
C GLY A 245 5.55 -1.54 -5.06
N GLY A 246 4.62 -2.51 -5.15
CA GLY A 246 4.85 -3.86 -4.59
C GLY A 246 5.95 -4.69 -5.26
N GLY A 247 6.34 -4.33 -6.48
CA GLY A 247 7.29 -5.08 -7.31
C GLY A 247 8.75 -4.66 -7.14
N ASP A 248 9.08 -3.84 -6.13
CA ASP A 248 10.48 -3.52 -5.81
C ASP A 248 11.31 -4.80 -5.65
N ILE A 249 12.41 -4.91 -6.39
CA ILE A 249 13.22 -6.13 -6.41
C ILE A 249 13.83 -6.39 -5.04
N PHE A 250 14.22 -5.35 -4.30
CA PHE A 250 14.76 -5.54 -2.96
C PHE A 250 13.70 -6.12 -2.02
N GLY A 251 12.46 -5.60 -2.05
CA GLY A 251 11.33 -6.21 -1.33
C GLY A 251 11.09 -7.67 -1.71
N GLN A 252 11.15 -8.01 -3.00
CA GLN A 252 11.02 -9.42 -3.44
C GLN A 252 12.19 -10.28 -2.95
N ALA A 253 13.42 -9.79 -3.01
CA ALA A 253 14.60 -10.48 -2.51
C ALA A 253 14.46 -10.81 -1.02
N VAL A 254 14.02 -9.84 -0.23
CA VAL A 254 13.73 -10.00 1.21
C VAL A 254 12.65 -11.06 1.41
N GLY A 255 11.52 -10.97 0.72
CA GLY A 255 10.42 -11.94 0.85
C GLY A 255 10.85 -13.37 0.52
N ALA A 256 11.60 -13.56 -0.57
CA ALA A 256 12.12 -14.86 -0.98
C ALA A 256 13.12 -15.42 0.05
N TRP A 257 14.01 -14.57 0.57
CA TRP A 257 14.96 -14.98 1.60
C TRP A 257 14.25 -15.40 2.89
N LEU A 258 13.27 -14.61 3.36
CA LEU A 258 12.53 -14.90 4.59
C LEU A 258 11.77 -16.23 4.49
N ARG A 259 11.08 -16.47 3.36
CA ARG A 259 10.37 -17.72 3.08
C ARG A 259 11.34 -18.91 3.07
N SER A 260 12.50 -18.75 2.44
CA SER A 260 13.54 -19.79 2.38
C SER A 260 14.18 -20.09 3.73
N ASN A 261 14.13 -19.15 4.67
CA ASN A 261 14.71 -19.28 6.02
C ASN A 261 13.66 -19.54 7.10
N GLY A 262 12.45 -19.97 6.72
CA GLY A 262 11.44 -20.48 7.65
C GLY A 262 10.65 -19.42 8.42
N ALA A 263 10.64 -18.18 7.95
CA ALA A 263 9.73 -17.16 8.47
C ALA A 263 8.28 -17.50 8.09
N ASN A 264 7.35 -17.38 9.04
CA ASN A 264 5.92 -17.56 8.78
C ASN A 264 5.22 -16.27 8.36
N GLY A 265 5.90 -15.13 8.47
CA GLY A 265 5.37 -13.85 8.01
C GLY A 265 6.31 -12.69 8.33
N LEU A 266 5.98 -11.54 7.76
CA LEU A 266 6.66 -10.27 7.94
C LEU A 266 5.63 -9.19 8.25
N ILE A 267 5.86 -8.45 9.33
CA ILE A 267 5.13 -7.22 9.66
C ILE A 267 5.97 -6.04 9.20
N PHE A 268 5.40 -5.20 8.34
CA PHE A 268 6.08 -4.07 7.71
C PHE A 268 5.12 -2.88 7.56
N PRO A 269 5.65 -1.65 7.43
CA PRO A 269 4.80 -0.47 7.31
C PRO A 269 4.05 -0.46 5.97
N SER A 270 2.77 -0.08 6.00
CA SER A 270 1.96 0.16 4.81
C SER A 270 2.58 1.28 3.99
N ALA A 271 2.80 1.02 2.71
CA ALA A 271 3.20 2.07 1.80
C ALA A 271 2.09 3.12 1.64
N ARG A 272 0.81 2.77 1.84
CA ARG A 272 -0.34 3.63 1.49
C ARG A 272 -0.89 4.46 2.64
N SER A 273 -0.40 4.25 3.86
CA SER A 273 -0.97 4.80 5.09
C SER A 273 0.08 5.52 5.93
N THR A 274 -0.37 6.38 6.85
CA THR A 274 0.49 6.89 7.91
C THR A 274 0.85 5.74 8.83
N CYS A 275 2.15 5.51 9.02
CA CYS A 275 2.63 4.42 9.85
C CYS A 275 3.24 4.97 11.13
N GLU A 276 2.88 4.40 12.26
CA GLU A 276 3.54 4.71 13.52
C GLU A 276 3.56 3.49 14.43
N ASN A 277 4.58 3.44 15.28
CA ASN A 277 4.61 2.57 16.43
C ASN A 277 5.33 3.28 17.59
N LYS A 278 4.82 3.06 18.80
CA LYS A 278 5.54 3.40 20.03
C LYS A 278 6.10 2.12 20.62
N VAL A 279 7.36 2.17 20.97
CA VAL A 279 8.06 1.13 21.70
C VAL A 279 8.36 1.67 23.09
N TYR A 280 8.20 0.86 24.11
CA TYR A 280 8.69 1.16 25.46
C TYR A 280 9.37 -0.08 26.02
N ASN A 281 10.64 0.06 26.42
CA ASN A 281 11.49 -1.02 26.90
C ASN A 281 11.44 -2.27 25.99
N GLY A 282 11.56 -2.06 24.67
CA GLY A 282 11.58 -3.12 23.66
C GLY A 282 10.21 -3.72 23.31
N THR A 283 9.12 -3.25 23.93
CA THR A 283 7.75 -3.74 23.69
C THR A 283 6.95 -2.71 22.89
N VAL A 284 6.23 -3.15 21.86
CA VAL A 284 5.30 -2.28 21.12
C VAL A 284 4.08 -1.99 21.99
N THR A 285 3.83 -0.72 22.29
CA THR A 285 2.71 -0.28 23.14
C THR A 285 1.57 0.35 22.36
N ASP A 286 1.85 0.85 21.15
CA ASP A 286 0.88 1.55 20.29
C ASP A 286 1.34 1.40 18.83
N TYR A 287 0.39 1.28 17.89
CA TYR A 287 0.70 1.12 16.47
C TYR A 287 -0.49 1.43 15.55
N LYS A 288 -0.20 1.88 14.33
CA LYS A 288 -1.13 1.91 13.18
C LYS A 288 -0.39 1.95 11.85
N GLY A 289 -1.09 1.67 10.76
CA GLY A 289 -0.50 1.68 9.42
C GLY A 289 0.38 0.46 9.11
N TRP A 290 0.24 -0.65 9.86
CA TRP A 290 1.09 -1.84 9.67
C TRP A 290 0.36 -2.95 8.91
N ILE A 291 1.12 -3.67 8.09
CA ILE A 291 0.64 -4.79 7.28
C ILE A 291 1.43 -6.04 7.65
N LEU A 292 0.73 -7.18 7.69
CA LEU A 292 1.31 -8.51 7.77
C LEU A 292 1.20 -9.19 6.41
N VAL A 293 2.31 -9.69 5.89
CA VAL A 293 2.31 -10.72 4.83
C VAL A 293 2.54 -12.09 5.47
N LEU A 294 1.63 -13.03 5.18
CA LEU A 294 1.63 -14.38 5.74
C LEU A 294 2.33 -15.36 4.78
N TYR A 295 3.45 -15.93 5.23
CA TYR A 295 4.19 -16.97 4.53
C TYR A 295 3.89 -18.38 5.00
N LYS A 296 3.21 -18.53 6.15
CA LYS A 296 2.83 -19.84 6.69
C LYS A 296 2.10 -20.67 5.63
N ASP A 297 2.58 -21.88 5.40
CA ASP A 297 2.07 -22.83 4.40
C ASP A 297 2.10 -22.30 2.96
N ALA A 298 2.92 -21.29 2.66
CA ALA A 298 3.17 -20.84 1.30
C ALA A 298 4.09 -21.83 0.57
N PRO A 299 4.01 -21.92 -0.78
CA PRO A 299 4.99 -22.65 -1.56
C PRO A 299 6.42 -22.10 -1.30
N PRO A 300 7.48 -22.83 -1.66
CA PRO A 300 8.83 -22.27 -1.70
C PRO A 300 8.93 -21.18 -2.79
N PRO A 301 9.67 -20.09 -2.56
CA PRO A 301 9.81 -19.03 -3.57
C PRO A 301 10.49 -19.56 -4.83
N GLU A 302 9.98 -19.16 -6.00
CA GLU A 302 10.53 -19.57 -7.31
C GLU A 302 11.94 -19.00 -7.55
N GLU A 303 12.18 -17.75 -7.13
CA GLU A 303 13.43 -17.03 -7.36
C GLU A 303 14.33 -17.05 -6.11
N LYS A 304 15.51 -17.66 -6.22
CA LYS A 304 16.37 -17.95 -5.06
C LYS A 304 17.33 -16.83 -4.64
N ASN A 305 17.61 -15.86 -5.51
CA ASN A 305 18.43 -14.70 -5.14
C ASN A 305 18.19 -13.52 -6.08
N LEU A 306 17.60 -12.46 -5.53
CA LEU A 306 17.32 -11.21 -6.22
C LEU A 306 18.14 -10.03 -5.68
N PHE A 307 18.98 -10.25 -4.67
CA PHE A 307 19.83 -9.22 -4.12
C PHE A 307 20.87 -8.74 -5.15
N GLY A 308 21.28 -7.49 -5.02
CA GLY A 308 22.23 -6.82 -5.90
C GLY A 308 21.58 -5.96 -6.99
N ASN A 309 20.29 -6.14 -7.25
CA ASN A 309 19.58 -5.52 -8.37
C ASN A 309 18.95 -4.15 -8.06
N LYS A 310 18.98 -3.68 -6.81
CA LYS A 310 18.45 -2.36 -6.45
C LYS A 310 19.38 -1.27 -6.96
N ALA A 311 18.89 -0.37 -7.81
CA ALA A 311 19.74 0.64 -8.44
C ALA A 311 20.18 1.76 -7.49
N THR A 312 19.29 2.26 -6.63
CA THR A 312 19.61 3.29 -5.64
C THR A 312 18.76 3.13 -4.39
N TRP A 313 19.28 3.57 -3.25
CA TRP A 313 18.51 3.73 -2.02
C TRP A 313 17.76 5.06 -1.99
N LYS A 314 18.38 6.13 -2.51
CA LYS A 314 17.80 7.47 -2.51
C LYS A 314 17.27 7.78 -3.90
N ASP A 315 15.97 8.05 -3.97
CA ASP A 315 15.29 8.55 -5.15
C ASP A 315 14.61 9.86 -4.76
N LYS A 316 14.70 10.87 -5.62
CA LYS A 316 14.04 12.16 -5.39
C LYS A 316 12.52 12.01 -5.36
N ASP A 317 11.99 11.00 -6.05
CA ASP A 317 10.57 10.70 -6.00
C ASP A 317 10.12 10.31 -4.57
N HIS A 318 11.05 9.87 -3.71
CA HIS A 318 10.75 9.48 -2.33
C HIS A 318 10.91 10.63 -1.32
N ASP A 319 11.27 11.83 -1.75
CA ASP A 319 11.57 12.95 -0.86
C ASP A 319 10.35 13.40 -0.02
N HIS A 320 9.14 13.01 -0.44
CA HIS A 320 7.90 13.25 0.29
C HIS A 320 7.75 12.40 1.57
N ILE A 321 8.49 11.29 1.70
CA ILE A 321 8.40 10.42 2.88
C ILE A 321 9.28 10.99 4.00
N LYS A 322 8.66 11.35 5.13
CA LYS A 322 9.36 11.84 6.32
C LYS A 322 9.30 10.80 7.42
N VAL A 323 10.45 10.53 8.04
CA VAL A 323 10.58 9.55 9.11
C VAL A 323 11.09 10.24 10.37
N LYS A 324 10.39 10.01 11.49
CA LYS A 324 10.88 10.29 12.83
C LYS A 324 11.15 8.95 13.51
N HIS A 325 12.36 8.78 14.02
CA HIS A 325 12.81 7.57 14.70
C HIS A 325 13.45 7.93 16.04
N ILE A 326 13.17 7.13 17.07
CA ILE A 326 13.82 7.24 18.37
C ILE A 326 14.88 6.15 18.46
N ALA A 327 16.16 6.53 18.34
CA ALA A 327 17.27 5.58 18.28
C ALA A 327 17.74 5.06 19.65
N ASN A 328 17.45 5.79 20.74
CA ASN A 328 18.03 5.53 22.06
C ASN A 328 17.00 5.71 23.18
N GLY A 329 17.30 5.15 24.35
CA GLY A 329 16.47 5.27 25.56
C GLY A 329 15.36 4.21 25.64
N GLU A 330 14.44 4.41 26.57
CA GLU A 330 13.32 3.48 26.83
C GLU A 330 12.40 3.36 25.60
N GLU A 331 12.32 4.41 24.77
CA GLU A 331 11.49 4.43 23.57
C GLU A 331 12.20 3.99 22.27
N ARG A 332 13.39 3.39 22.39
CA ARG A 332 14.19 2.94 21.23
C ARG A 332 13.36 2.07 20.28
N GLY A 333 13.37 2.41 18.98
CA GLY A 333 12.65 1.71 17.91
C GLY A 333 11.24 2.26 17.63
N SER A 334 10.82 3.31 18.35
CA SER A 334 9.60 4.04 18.01
C SER A 334 9.77 4.80 16.71
N ILE A 335 8.79 4.68 15.81
CA ILE A 335 8.82 5.27 14.47
C ILE A 335 7.51 5.99 14.19
N SER A 336 7.59 7.11 13.47
CA SER A 336 6.45 7.76 12.80
C SER A 336 6.86 8.09 11.37
N ILE A 337 6.01 7.70 10.42
CA ILE A 337 6.26 7.81 8.98
C ILE A 337 5.08 8.56 8.34
N ARG A 338 5.41 9.67 7.68
CA ARG A 338 4.47 10.59 7.03
C ARG A 338 4.82 10.77 5.56
N GLY A 339 3.86 11.29 4.80
CA GLY A 339 3.98 11.61 3.38
C GLY A 339 3.35 10.58 2.46
N ALA A 340 3.39 9.29 2.83
CA ALA A 340 2.91 8.23 1.96
C ALA A 340 1.36 8.24 1.83
N LYS A 341 0.64 8.48 2.93
CA LYS A 341 -0.82 8.67 2.92
C LYS A 341 -1.21 9.95 2.19
N GLU A 342 -0.54 11.06 2.49
CA GLU A 342 -0.80 12.36 1.89
C GLU A 342 -0.61 12.31 0.37
N TRP A 343 0.45 11.64 -0.10
CA TRP A 343 0.67 11.38 -1.52
C TRP A 343 -0.46 10.54 -2.11
N SER A 344 -0.81 9.42 -1.47
CA SER A 344 -1.93 8.55 -1.86
C SER A 344 -3.24 9.32 -2.04
N LEU A 345 -3.56 10.22 -1.11
CA LEU A 345 -4.78 11.00 -1.11
C LEU A 345 -4.79 12.12 -2.17
N LEU A 346 -3.66 12.81 -2.38
CA LEU A 346 -3.54 13.77 -3.49
C LEU A 346 -3.63 13.09 -4.86
N ASN A 347 -3.03 11.90 -4.99
CA ASN A 347 -3.18 11.10 -6.19
C ASN A 347 -4.63 10.61 -6.38
N PHE A 348 -5.32 10.23 -5.30
CA PHE A 348 -6.74 9.91 -5.34
C PHE A 348 -7.59 11.11 -5.81
N ASP A 349 -7.32 12.31 -5.29
CA ASP A 349 -8.02 13.53 -5.74
C ASP A 349 -7.76 13.82 -7.23
N LEU A 350 -6.52 13.67 -7.69
CA LEU A 350 -6.20 13.81 -9.11
C LEU A 350 -7.01 12.82 -9.97
N GLU A 351 -7.07 11.55 -9.58
CA GLU A 351 -7.87 10.54 -10.28
C GLU A 351 -9.37 10.86 -10.24
N LYS A 352 -9.88 11.40 -9.14
CA LYS A 352 -11.26 11.87 -9.03
C LYS A 352 -11.55 13.00 -10.01
N GLN A 353 -10.61 13.93 -10.18
CA GLN A 353 -10.74 14.99 -11.20
C GLN A 353 -10.77 14.40 -12.62
N ILE A 354 -10.02 13.32 -12.89
CA ILE A 354 -10.06 12.61 -14.18
C ILE A 354 -11.42 11.94 -14.41
N ALA A 355 -12.00 11.31 -13.39
CA ALA A 355 -13.35 10.73 -13.47
C ALA A 355 -14.41 11.80 -13.81
N LYS A 356 -14.17 13.06 -13.42
CA LYS A 356 -14.98 14.23 -13.77
C LYS A 356 -14.63 14.85 -15.14
N GLY A 357 -13.77 14.20 -15.92
CA GLY A 357 -13.41 14.62 -17.28
C GLY A 357 -12.15 15.49 -17.39
N LYS A 358 -11.40 15.71 -16.30
CA LYS A 358 -10.09 16.39 -16.38
C LYS A 358 -9.16 15.61 -17.29
N GLN A 359 -8.69 16.26 -18.36
CA GLN A 359 -7.69 15.68 -19.24
C GLN A 359 -6.31 15.85 -18.64
N ILE A 360 -5.53 14.77 -18.64
CA ILE A 360 -4.13 14.78 -18.25
C ILE A 360 -3.30 14.44 -19.48
N SER A 361 -2.26 15.24 -19.73
CA SER A 361 -1.31 14.94 -20.79
C SER A 361 -0.68 13.55 -20.58
N PRO A 362 -0.77 12.63 -21.54
CA PRO A 362 -0.09 11.34 -21.45
C PRO A 362 1.42 11.51 -21.22
N ALA A 363 2.01 12.55 -21.82
CA ALA A 363 3.42 12.88 -21.60
C ALA A 363 3.71 13.17 -20.12
N ALA A 364 2.84 13.94 -19.43
CA ALA A 364 3.04 14.26 -18.01
C ALA A 364 2.96 13.03 -17.09
N ARG A 365 2.14 12.03 -17.45
CA ARG A 365 2.11 10.72 -16.77
C ARG A 365 3.38 9.92 -17.04
N MET A 366 3.85 9.88 -18.29
CA MET A 366 5.04 9.12 -18.68
C MET A 366 6.34 9.72 -18.14
N THR A 367 6.45 11.04 -18.05
CA THR A 367 7.66 11.74 -17.61
C THR A 367 7.79 11.83 -16.09
N GLY A 368 6.81 11.35 -15.33
CA GLY A 368 6.77 11.47 -13.87
C GLY A 368 6.50 12.89 -13.36
N SER A 369 6.18 13.84 -14.24
CA SER A 369 5.95 15.25 -13.85
C SER A 369 4.79 15.39 -12.85
N ILE A 370 3.76 14.56 -12.98
CA ILE A 370 2.64 14.50 -12.03
C ILE A 370 3.09 14.01 -10.66
N ASN A 371 3.88 12.93 -10.61
CA ASN A 371 4.39 12.40 -9.35
C ASN A 371 5.27 13.45 -8.66
N PHE A 372 6.08 14.18 -9.43
CA PHE A 372 6.88 15.29 -8.93
C PHE A 372 6.02 16.41 -8.35
N GLU A 373 4.97 16.86 -9.06
CA GLU A 373 4.04 17.89 -8.57
C GLU A 373 3.34 17.47 -7.27
N ILE A 374 2.84 16.23 -7.20
CA ILE A 374 2.24 15.67 -5.98
C ILE A 374 3.27 15.65 -4.85
N THR A 375 4.48 15.17 -5.11
CA THR A 375 5.59 15.16 -4.14
C THR A 375 5.92 16.55 -3.62
N GLN A 376 5.93 17.58 -4.46
CA GLN A 376 6.13 18.97 -4.02
C GLN A 376 4.97 19.45 -3.13
N ALA A 377 3.72 19.14 -3.49
CA ALA A 377 2.55 19.48 -2.68
C ALA A 377 2.58 18.78 -1.32
N VAL A 378 2.92 17.48 -1.26
CA VAL A 378 3.10 16.77 0.01
C VAL A 378 4.17 17.42 0.87
N ASN A 379 5.34 17.73 0.30
CA ASN A 379 6.40 18.40 1.06
C ASN A 379 5.94 19.74 1.65
N TYR A 380 5.21 20.54 0.87
CA TYR A 380 4.62 21.80 1.37
C TYR A 380 3.65 21.57 2.55
N ILE A 381 2.78 20.56 2.46
CA ILE A 381 1.85 20.18 3.53
C ILE A 381 2.61 19.81 4.81
N LEU A 382 3.57 18.89 4.68
CA LEU A 382 4.31 18.37 5.83
C LEU A 382 5.17 19.46 6.48
N ASP A 383 5.76 20.36 5.69
CA ASP A 383 6.52 21.50 6.21
C ASP A 383 5.64 22.47 6.99
N ASN A 384 4.39 22.69 6.58
CA ASN A 384 3.45 23.51 7.34
C ASN A 384 2.99 22.82 8.63
N GLN A 385 2.64 21.53 8.58
CA GLN A 385 2.32 20.76 9.78
C GLN A 385 3.50 20.70 10.77
N ALA A 386 4.74 20.67 10.27
CA ALA A 386 5.93 20.72 11.11
C ALA A 386 6.04 22.05 11.87
N LYS A 387 5.77 23.17 11.20
CA LYS A 387 5.77 24.52 11.83
C LYS A 387 4.68 24.63 12.90
N GLU A 388 3.55 23.99 12.70
CA GLU A 388 2.43 23.94 13.64
C GLU A 388 2.62 22.90 14.77
N LYS A 389 3.74 22.16 14.75
CA LYS A 389 4.05 21.05 15.68
C LYS A 389 3.05 19.89 15.61
N GLN A 390 2.36 19.73 14.48
CA GLN A 390 1.36 18.68 14.24
C GLN A 390 1.86 17.56 13.32
N LEU A 391 3.07 17.64 12.79
CA LEU A 391 3.57 16.65 11.83
C LEU A 391 3.67 15.23 12.42
N TRP A 392 3.95 15.10 13.72
CA TRP A 392 4.22 13.81 14.31
C TRP A 392 3.04 13.34 15.14
N PHE A 393 2.59 12.11 14.89
CA PHE A 393 1.55 11.42 15.67
C PHE A 393 0.14 12.04 15.60
N HIS A 394 -0.11 12.93 14.62
CA HIS A 394 -1.46 13.35 14.26
C HIS A 394 -1.91 12.67 12.99
N ASP A 395 -3.06 12.01 13.04
CA ASP A 395 -3.72 11.51 11.83
C ASP A 395 -4.58 12.62 11.25
N THR A 396 -4.54 12.78 9.92
CA THR A 396 -5.55 13.58 9.23
C THR A 396 -6.61 12.60 8.73
N ASP A 397 -7.87 12.83 9.10
CA ASP A 397 -8.96 12.02 8.57
C ASP A 397 -9.00 12.14 7.03
N THR A 398 -9.25 11.02 6.36
CA THR A 398 -9.25 10.95 4.89
C THR A 398 -10.29 11.90 4.28
N VAL A 399 -11.46 12.02 4.90
CA VAL A 399 -12.54 12.91 4.42
C VAL A 399 -12.16 14.37 4.64
N ASP A 400 -11.60 14.70 5.80
CA ASP A 400 -11.13 16.05 6.10
C ASP A 400 -9.99 16.48 5.18
N PHE A 401 -9.04 15.58 4.88
CA PHE A 401 -7.97 15.85 3.93
C PHE A 401 -8.50 16.12 2.53
N ILE A 402 -9.45 15.30 2.03
CA ILE A 402 -10.06 15.50 0.71
C ILE A 402 -10.78 16.85 0.67
N ARG A 403 -11.59 17.19 1.68
CA ARG A 403 -12.30 18.47 1.77
C ARG A 403 -11.32 19.64 1.76
N TRP A 404 -10.23 19.53 2.53
CA TRP A 404 -9.19 20.53 2.58
C TRP A 404 -8.51 20.74 1.21
N CYS A 405 -8.22 19.67 0.47
CA CYS A 405 -7.70 19.77 -0.89
C CYS A 405 -8.69 20.45 -1.86
N GLU A 406 -10.00 20.16 -1.73
CA GLU A 406 -11.05 20.80 -2.54
C GLU A 406 -11.18 22.31 -2.23
N GLU A 407 -10.92 22.73 -1.00
CA GLU A 407 -10.92 24.14 -0.59
C GLU A 407 -9.70 24.89 -1.15
N ILE A 408 -8.51 24.29 -1.10
CA ILE A 408 -7.28 24.87 -1.64
C ILE A 408 -7.32 24.94 -3.18
N GLY A 409 -7.91 23.95 -3.85
CA GLY A 409 -8.06 23.98 -5.31
C GLY A 409 -8.98 25.09 -5.84
N ARG A 410 -9.69 25.81 -4.96
CA ARG A 410 -10.53 26.97 -5.30
C ARG A 410 -9.85 28.32 -5.07
N SER A 411 -8.70 28.35 -4.41
CA SER A 411 -7.85 29.54 -4.23
C SER A 411 -6.76 29.61 -5.29
#